data_AF-A0A847BQ28-F1
#
_entry.id   AF-A0A847BQ28-F1
#
_cell.length_a   1.000
_cell.length_b   1.000
_cell.length_c   1.000
_cell.angle_alpha   90.00
_cell.angle_beta   90.00
_cell.angle_gamma   90.00
#
_symmetry.space_group_name_H-M   'P 1'
#
loop_
_entity.id
_entity.type
_entity.pdbx_description
1 polymer ?
#
loop_
_entity_poly.entity_id
_entity_poly.type
_entity_poly.pdbx_seq_one_letter_code
_entity_poly.pdbx_strand_id
1 'polypeptide(L)'
;MLLFSSFIQPFVSVGRLTLPTYGIMLALAFIVAGIIFYLLAPRADLPRPDAFNVLALILVGGVVGAKLFYLLTLIPHWKKLAAAGWQAVLEQ
;
A
#
# COMPACT_ATOMS: atom_id res chain seq x y z
N MET A 1 15.24 -27.45 6.89
CA MET A 1 14.58 -26.14 6.81
C MET A 1 14.18 -25.77 5.36
N LEU A 2 13.74 -26.75 4.54
CA LEU A 2 13.37 -26.54 3.12
C LEU A 2 11.96 -27.07 2.79
N LEU A 3 11.29 -27.76 3.72
CA LEU A 3 10.00 -28.42 3.48
C LEU A 3 8.78 -27.49 3.55
N PHE A 4 8.91 -26.27 4.12
CA PHE A 4 7.81 -25.30 4.18
C PHE A 4 7.70 -24.39 2.95
N SER A 5 8.73 -24.35 2.09
CA SER A 5 8.78 -23.43 0.94
C SER A 5 7.77 -23.76 -0.16
N SER A 6 7.28 -25.00 -0.22
CA SER A 6 6.38 -25.45 -1.29
C SER A 6 4.94 -24.94 -1.12
N PHE A 7 4.54 -24.52 0.08
CA PHE A 7 3.17 -24.07 0.37
C PHE A 7 2.97 -22.56 0.26
N ILE A 8 4.02 -21.75 0.47
CA ILE A 8 3.91 -20.29 0.43
C ILE A 8 4.37 -19.83 -0.95
N GLN A 9 3.44 -19.73 -1.89
CA GLN A 9 3.72 -19.09 -3.18
C GLN A 9 3.72 -17.57 -2.99
N PRO A 10 4.83 -16.86 -3.25
CA PRO A 10 4.91 -15.41 -3.05
C PRO A 10 4.09 -14.63 -4.08
N PHE A 11 3.77 -15.26 -5.21
CA PHE A 11 2.99 -14.67 -6.28
C PHE A 11 1.89 -15.62 -6.73
N VAL A 12 0.71 -15.06 -7.01
CA VAL A 12 -0.40 -15.73 -7.66
C VAL A 12 -0.58 -15.05 -9.02
N SER A 13 -0.60 -15.86 -10.08
CA SER A 13 -0.86 -15.36 -11.44
C SER A 13 -2.31 -15.63 -11.82
N VAL A 14 -2.99 -14.60 -12.29
CA VAL A 14 -4.33 -14.69 -12.88
C VAL A 14 -4.24 -14.11 -14.29
N GLY A 15 -4.14 -14.97 -15.30
CA GLY A 15 -3.89 -14.55 -16.68
C GLY A 15 -2.54 -13.85 -16.83
N ARG A 16 -2.55 -12.58 -17.27
CA ARG A 16 -1.34 -11.75 -17.42
C ARG A 16 -0.97 -10.96 -16.15
N LEU A 17 -1.78 -11.04 -15.10
CA LEU A 17 -1.58 -10.26 -13.88
C LEU A 17 -0.96 -11.13 -12.80
N THR A 18 0.28 -10.83 -12.42
CA THR A 18 0.98 -11.45 -11.29
C THR A 18 0.81 -10.57 -10.05
N LEU A 19 0.00 -11.03 -9.09
CA LEU A 19 -0.19 -10.35 -7.82
C LEU A 19 0.64 -11.02 -6.72
N PRO A 20 1.33 -10.25 -5.89
CA PRO A 20 1.99 -10.81 -4.73
C PRO A 20 0.96 -11.21 -3.66
N THR A 21 1.17 -12.37 -3.04
CA THR A 21 0.26 -12.93 -2.03
C THR A 21 0.16 -12.02 -0.80
N TYR A 22 1.23 -11.31 -0.42
CA TYR A 22 1.18 -10.34 0.68
C TYR A 22 0.21 -9.18 0.38
N GLY A 23 0.09 -8.76 -0.88
CA GLY A 23 -0.84 -7.72 -1.29
C GLY A 23 -2.29 -8.17 -1.18
N ILE A 24 -2.55 -9.43 -1.54
CA ILE A 24 -3.88 -10.04 -1.41
C ILE A 24 -4.27 -10.11 0.08
N MET A 25 -3.36 -10.55 0.95
CA MET A 25 -3.60 -10.61 2.40
C MET A 25 -3.84 -9.21 2.99
N LEU A 26 -3.12 -8.19 2.54
CA LEU A 26 -3.32 -6.82 2.98
C LEU A 26 -4.70 -6.29 2.57
N ALA A 27 -5.13 -6.57 1.33
CA ALA A 27 -6.48 -6.21 0.86
C ALA A 27 -7.57 -6.90 1.70
N LEU A 28 -7.42 -8.19 2.00
CA LEU A 28 -8.35 -8.91 2.88
C LEU A 28 -8.38 -8.33 4.29
N ALA A 29 -7.22 -8.03 4.87
CA ALA A 29 -7.12 -7.42 6.19
C ALA A 29 -7.84 -6.06 6.23
N PHE A 30 -7.67 -5.23 5.20
CA PHE A 30 -8.35 -3.94 5.08
C PHE A 30 -9.88 -4.11 4.99
N ILE A 31 -10.37 -5.07 4.19
CA ILE A 31 -11.81 -5.36 4.08
C ILE A 31 -12.38 -5.80 5.43
N VAL A 32 -11.73 -6.75 6.09
CA VAL A 32 -12.19 -7.26 7.41
C VAL A 32 -12.19 -6.15 8.46
N ALA A 33 -11.11 -5.35 8.53
CA ALA A 33 -11.03 -4.22 9.45
C ALA A 33 -12.12 -3.18 9.14
N GLY A 34 -12.40 -2.91 7.87
CA GLY A 34 -13.45 -2.00 7.44
C GLY A 34 -14.85 -2.48 7.79
N ILE A 35 -15.13 -3.77 7.64
CA ILE A 35 -16.41 -4.37 8.09
C ILE A 35 -16.56 -4.21 9.60
N ILE A 36 -15.53 -4.56 10.38
CA ILE A 36 -15.55 -4.41 11.84
C ILE A 36 -15.79 -2.94 12.22
N PHE A 37 -15.05 -2.02 11.60
CA PHE A 37 -15.20 -0.58 11.84
C PHE A 37 -16.61 -0.08 11.52
N TYR A 38 -17.18 -0.48 10.38
CA TYR A 38 -18.55 -0.11 10.00
C TYR A 38 -19.61 -0.65 10.97
N LEU A 39 -19.44 -1.88 11.47
CA LEU A 39 -20.32 -2.47 12.46
C LEU A 39 -20.20 -1.81 13.83
N LEU A 40 -19.01 -1.31 14.18
CA LEU A 40 -18.73 -0.62 15.43
C LEU A 40 -19.05 0.88 15.40
N ALA A 41 -19.14 1.50 14.22
CA ALA A 41 -19.37 2.93 14.05
C ALA A 41 -20.55 3.49 14.87
N PRO A 42 -21.72 2.82 14.94
CA PRO A 42 -22.83 3.31 15.76
C PRO A 42 -22.54 3.31 17.27
N ARG A 43 -21.58 2.52 17.75
CA ARG A 43 -21.17 2.52 19.16
C ARG A 43 -20.34 3.75 19.54
N ALA A 44 -19.83 4.47 18.54
CA ALA A 44 -19.05 5.68 18.70
C ALA A 44 -19.83 6.93 18.21
N ASP A 45 -21.17 6.83 18.14
CA ASP A 45 -22.06 7.87 17.61
C ASP A 45 -21.70 8.34 16.18
N LEU A 46 -21.00 7.48 15.41
CA LEU A 46 -20.60 7.78 14.05
C LEU A 46 -21.66 7.24 13.06
N PRO A 47 -22.29 8.11 12.25
CA PRO A 47 -23.19 7.67 11.19
C PRO A 47 -22.48 6.71 10.23
N ARG A 48 -23.17 5.64 9.82
CA ARG A 48 -22.65 4.66 8.87
C ARG A 48 -22.14 5.24 7.54
N PRO A 49 -22.78 6.26 6.94
CA PRO A 49 -22.24 6.93 5.75
C PRO A 49 -20.87 7.57 6.00
N ASP A 50 -20.69 8.20 7.16
CA ASP A 50 -19.43 8.84 7.54
C ASP A 50 -18.34 7.81 7.82
N ALA A 51 -18.70 6.66 8.40
CA ALA A 51 -17.77 5.54 8.56
C ALA A 51 -17.22 5.05 7.21
N PHE A 52 -18.04 5.01 6.17
CA PHE A 52 -17.59 4.66 4.83
C PHE A 52 -16.66 5.73 4.24
N ASN A 53 -16.99 7.01 4.42
CA ASN A 53 -16.14 8.12 3.98
C ASN A 53 -14.77 8.08 4.66
N VAL A 54 -14.72 7.81 5.97
CA VAL A 54 -13.47 7.64 6.72
C VAL A 54 -12.67 6.46 6.18
N LEU A 55 -13.30 5.32 5.92
CA LEU A 55 -12.65 4.17 5.30
C LEU A 55 -12.02 4.51 3.94
N ALA A 56 -12.73 5.23 3.09
CA ALA A 56 -12.22 5.68 1.80
C ALA A 56 -11.02 6.62 1.96
N LEU A 57 -11.10 7.56 2.90
CA LEU A 57 -9.99 8.48 3.22
C LEU A 57 -8.76 7.74 3.76
N ILE A 58 -8.94 6.72 4.59
CA ILE A 58 -7.84 5.89 5.09
C ILE A 58 -7.18 5.13 3.94
N LEU A 59 -7.96 4.57 3.01
CA LEU A 59 -7.41 3.83 1.87
C LEU A 59 -6.57 4.75 0.97
N VAL A 60 -7.12 5.90 0.58
CA VAL A 60 -6.42 6.87 -0.27
C VAL A 60 -5.23 7.46 0.47
N GLY A 61 -5.42 7.88 1.72
CA GLY A 61 -4.38 8.45 2.57
C GLY A 61 -3.23 7.48 2.83
N GLY A 62 -3.52 6.19 3.00
CA GLY A 62 -2.51 5.15 3.15
C GLY A 62 -1.63 4.99 1.90
N VAL A 63 -2.24 4.93 0.71
CA VAL A 63 -1.51 4.79 -0.56
C VAL A 63 -0.73 6.06 -0.89
N VAL A 64 -1.37 7.23 -0.80
CA VAL A 64 -0.76 8.52 -1.09
C VAL A 64 0.35 8.81 -0.08
N GLY A 65 0.09 8.59 1.21
CA GLY A 65 1.06 8.78 2.30
C GLY A 65 2.27 7.87 2.15
N ALA A 66 2.08 6.60 1.80
CA ALA A 66 3.18 5.67 1.57
C ALA A 66 4.07 6.12 0.40
N LYS A 67 3.49 6.55 -0.72
CA LYS A 67 4.26 7.08 -1.85
C LYS A 67 4.94 8.40 -1.53
N LEU A 68 4.26 9.30 -0.83
CA LEU A 68 4.83 10.58 -0.44
C LEU A 68 6.02 10.36 0.51
N PHE A 69 5.86 9.50 1.51
CA PHE A 69 6.94 9.14 2.43
C PHE A 69 8.14 8.55 1.69
N TYR A 70 7.90 7.62 0.76
CA TYR A 70 8.96 7.09 -0.11
C TYR A 70 9.70 8.21 -0.86
N LEU A 71 8.99 9.15 -1.49
CA LEU A 71 9.61 10.28 -2.18
C LEU A 71 10.44 11.17 -1.24
N LEU A 72 9.96 11.39 -0.01
CA LEU A 72 10.71 12.14 1.01
C LEU A 72 12.02 11.44 1.38
N THR A 73 12.04 10.10 1.48
CA THR A 73 13.29 9.36 1.74
C THR A 73 14.32 9.49 0.61
N LEU A 74 13.87 9.78 -0.61
CA LEU A 74 14.73 9.97 -1.78
C LEU A 74 15.31 11.38 -1.89
N ILE A 75 14.92 12.35 -1.03
CA ILE A 75 15.43 13.74 -1.07
C ILE A 75 16.96 13.82 -1.18
N PRO A 76 17.77 13.04 -0.42
CA PRO A 76 19.22 13.08 -0.56
C PRO A 76 19.72 12.63 -1.95
N HIS A 77 19.03 11.67 -2.58
CA HIS A 77 19.35 11.20 -3.93
C HIS A 77 19.00 12.27 -4.96
N TRP A 78 17.82 12.91 -4.85
CA TRP A 78 17.43 14.01 -5.73
C TRP A 78 18.40 15.18 -5.68
N LYS A 79 18.94 15.51 -4.50
CA LYS A 79 19.98 16.55 -4.34
C LYS A 79 21.27 16.18 -5.05
N LYS A 80 21.71 14.92 -4.96
CA LYS A 80 22.90 14.44 -5.67
C LYS A 80 22.69 14.46 -7.19
N LEU A 81 21.50 14.07 -7.66
CA LEU A 81 21.13 14.10 -9.08
C LEU A 81 21.10 15.53 -9.63
N ALA A 82 20.53 16.46 -8.87
CA ALA A 82 20.50 17.88 -9.23
C ALA A 82 21.91 18.49 -9.27
N ALA A 83 22.82 18.06 -8.39
CA ALA A 83 24.20 18.51 -8.36
C ALA A 83 25.08 17.88 -9.46
N ALA A 84 24.80 16.63 -9.85
CA ALA A 84 25.52 15.93 -10.93
C ALA A 84 25.13 16.43 -12.33
N GLY A 85 24.03 17.16 -12.45
CA GLY A 85 23.53 17.69 -13.72
C GLY A 85 22.81 16.63 -14.56
N TRP A 86 21.84 17.10 -15.36
CA TRP A 86 20.94 16.26 -16.17
C TRP A 86 21.67 15.35 -17.19
N GLN A 87 22.93 15.64 -17.52
CA GLN A 87 23.71 14.85 -18.49
C GLN A 87 24.21 13.51 -17.94
N ALA A 88 24.46 13.39 -16.63
CA ALA A 88 24.93 12.14 -16.02
C ALA A 88 23.82 11.05 -15.93
N VAL A 89 22.56 11.43 -16.12
CA VAL A 89 21.39 10.53 -16.05
C VAL A 89 21.10 9.87 -17.41
N LEU A 90 21.56 10.48 -18.52
CA LEU A 90 21.32 9.98 -19.88
C LEU A 90 22.37 8.96 -20.35
N GLU A 91 23.50 8.86 -19.64
CA GLU A 91 24.59 7.94 -19.96
C GLU A 91 24.60 6.65 -19.11
N GLN A 92 23.58 6.43 -18.27
CA GLN A 92 23.37 5.20 -17.47
C GLN A 92 22.26 4.33 -18.04
#